data_AF-A0A819M8D1-F1
#
_entry.id   AF-A0A819M8D1-F1
#
_cell.length_a   1.000
_cell.length_b   1.000
_cell.length_c   1.000
_cell.angle_alpha   90.00
_cell.angle_beta   90.00
_cell.angle_gamma   90.00
#
_symmetry.space_group_name_H-M   'P 1'
#
loop_
_entity.id
_entity.type
_entity.pdbx_description
1 polymer ?
#
loop_
_entity_poly.entity_id
_entity_poly.type
_entity_poly.pdbx_seq_one_letter_code
_entity_poly.pdbx_strand_id
1 'polypeptide(L)' 'VAKQEKRKKKTGRAKRRLQYKQRFVNKVATFGRRRGPNSNQQAAS' A
#
# COMPACT_ATOMS: atom_id res chain seq x y z
N VAL A 1 16.69 -13.70 11.15
CA VAL A 1 15.82 -12.60 11.63
C VAL A 1 14.57 -13.19 12.25
N ALA A 2 14.28 -12.88 13.52
CA ALA A 2 13.12 -13.42 14.24
C ALA A 2 11.80 -12.99 13.59
N LYS A 3 10.81 -13.90 13.53
CA LYS A 3 9.46 -13.56 13.06
C LYS A 3 8.86 -12.51 13.99
N GLN A 4 8.60 -11.32 13.46
CA GLN A 4 7.81 -10.33 14.17
C GLN A 4 6.35 -10.78 14.25
N GLU A 5 5.74 -10.65 15.42
CA GLU A 5 4.30 -10.81 15.56
C GLU A 5 3.57 -9.73 14.75
N LYS A 6 2.69 -10.17 13.84
CA LYS A 6 1.89 -9.29 12.99
C LYS A 6 0.41 -9.54 13.25
N ARG A 7 -0.36 -8.45 13.29
CA ARG A 7 -1.82 -8.52 13.41
C ARG A 7 -2.41 -9.34 12.27
N LYS A 8 -3.49 -10.08 12.56
CA LYS A 8 -4.24 -10.86 11.56
C LYS A 8 -4.69 -9.93 10.41
N LYS A 9 -4.41 -10.35 9.18
CA LYS A 9 -4.84 -9.61 7.99
C LYS A 9 -6.35 -9.73 7.85
N LYS A 10 -7.02 -8.64 7.45
CA LYS A 10 -8.43 -8.70 7.03
C LYS A 10 -8.57 -9.61 5.80
N THR A 11 -9.66 -10.35 5.72
CA THR A 11 -9.99 -11.28 4.63
C THR A 11 -11.25 -10.86 3.87
N GLY A 12 -11.53 -11.50 2.74
CA GLY A 12 -12.76 -11.33 1.96
C GLY A 12 -13.09 -9.88 1.57
N ARG A 13 -14.36 -9.51 1.77
CA ARG A 13 -14.91 -8.19 1.41
C ARG A 13 -14.20 -7.04 2.10
N ALA A 14 -13.83 -7.21 3.38
CA ALA A 14 -13.13 -6.19 4.15
C ALA A 14 -11.74 -5.88 3.56
N LYS A 15 -11.03 -6.90 3.09
CA LYS A 15 -9.74 -6.73 2.39
C LYS A 15 -9.92 -6.00 1.06
N ARG A 16 -10.91 -6.39 0.25
CA ARG A 16 -11.20 -5.76 -1.04
C ARG A 16 -11.55 -4.27 -0.88
N ARG A 17 -12.37 -3.91 0.11
CA ARG A 17 -12.70 -2.51 0.43
C ARG A 17 -11.46 -1.68 0.75
N LEU A 18 -10.56 -2.21 1.58
CA LEU A 18 -9.31 -1.54 1.95
C LEU A 18 -8.41 -1.31 0.72
N GLN A 19 -8.30 -2.30 -0.17
CA GLN A 19 -7.50 -2.20 -1.39
C GLN A 19 -8.06 -1.18 -2.38
N TYR A 20 -9.38 -1.14 -2.56
CA TYR A 20 -10.02 -0.17 -3.43
C TYR A 20 -9.77 1.27 -2.95
N LYS A 21 -9.98 1.52 -1.65
CA LYS A 21 -9.69 2.83 -1.04
C LYS A 21 -8.23 3.25 -1.25
N GLN A 22 -7.28 2.33 -1.04
CA GLN A 22 -5.84 2.64 -1.22
C GLN A 22 -5.42 2.84 -2.68
N ARG A 23 -6.04 2.14 -3.64
CA ARG A 23 -5.62 2.19 -5.05
C ARG A 23 -6.25 3.34 -5.83
N PHE A 24 -7.50 3.70 -5.51
CA PHE A 24 -8.31 4.56 -6.37
C PHE A 24 -8.84 5.81 -5.67
N VAL A 25 -9.15 5.73 -4.37
CA VAL A 25 -9.75 6.87 -3.66
C VAL A 25 -8.67 7.75 -3.03
N ASN A 26 -7.73 7.13 -2.30
CA ASN A 26 -6.70 7.87 -1.58
C ASN A 26 -5.51 8.26 -2.46
N LYS A 27 -5.20 7.46 -3.49
CA LYS A 27 -4.05 7.71 -4.36
C LYS A 27 -4.53 8.44 -5.62
N VAL A 28 -4.41 9.76 -5.61
CA VAL A 28 -4.61 10.58 -6.81
C VAL A 28 -3.46 10.33 -7.78
N ALA A 29 -3.75 10.08 -9.06
CA ALA A 29 -2.72 9.95 -10.08
C ALA A 29 -2.06 11.33 -10.26
N THR A 30 -0.90 11.52 -9.64
CA THR A 30 -0.07 12.71 -9.87
C THR A 30 0.54 12.64 -11.26
N PHE A 31 0.74 13.79 -11.91
CA PHE A 31 1.49 13.88 -13.16
C PHE A 31 2.90 13.29 -13.00
N GLY A 32 3.42 12.66 -14.06
CA GLY A 32 4.74 12.00 -14.08
C GLY A 32 4.68 10.47 -14.04
N ARG A 33 5.84 9.84 -13.81
CA ARG A 33 5.98 8.37 -13.88
C ARG A 33 5.21 7.67 -12.76
N ARG A 34 4.44 6.64 -13.13
CA ARG A 34 3.59 5.86 -12.21
C ARG A 34 4.42 5.26 -11.07
N ARG A 35 4.16 5.70 -9.83
CA ARG A 35 4.82 5.19 -8.62
C ARG A 35 4.21 3.85 -8.19
N GLY A 36 5.06 2.83 -8.10
CA GLY A 36 4.67 1.49 -7.65
C GLY A 36 4.21 1.45 -6.18
N PRO A 37 3.49 0.40 -5.75
CA PRO A 37 2.96 0.27 -4.39
C PRO A 37 4.04 0.05 -3.32
N ASN A 38 5.22 -0.45 -3.68
CA ASN A 38 6.38 -0.64 -2.80
C ASN A 38 7.60 0.12 -3.34
N SER A 39 7.42 1.38 -3.76
CA SER A 39 8.57 2.21 -4.08
C SER A 39 9.25 2.62 -2.77
N ASN A 40 10.24 1.85 -2.34
CA ASN A 40 11.23 2.32 -1.38
C ASN A 40 12.05 3.40 -2.09
N GLN A 41 11.50 4.61 -2.17
CA GLN A 41 12.35 5.76 -2.42
C GLN A 41 13.29 5.83 -1.23
N GLN A 42 14.57 5.55 -1.46
CA GLN A 42 15.60 6.04 -0.55
C GLN A 42 15.33 7.55 -0.45
N ALA A 43 14.86 8.02 0.70
CA ALA A 43 14.85 9.44 0.96
C ALA A 43 16.31 9.85 0.77
N ALA A 44 16.57 10.65 -0.26
CA ALA A 44 17.91 11.16 -0.51
C ALA A 44 18.37 11.85 0.79
N SER A 45 19.59 11.53 1.19
CA SER A 45 20.40 12.34 2.11
C SER A 45 20.30 13.83 1.78
#